data_AF-A0A2U1R354-F1
#
_entry.id   AF-A0A2U1R354-F1
#
_cell.length_a   1.000
_cell.length_b   1.000
_cell.length_c   1.000
_cell.angle_alpha   90.00
_cell.angle_beta   90.00
_cell.angle_gamma   90.00
#
_symmetry.space_group_name_H-M   'P 1'
#
loop_
_entity.id
_entity.type
_entity.pdbx_description
1 polymer ?
#
loop_
_entity_poly.entity_id
_entity_poly.type
_entity_poly.pdbx_seq_one_letter_code
_entity_poly.pdbx_strand_id
1 'polypeptide(L)'
;MSKPRLVILPDLFGGKSPEWLHYYTTILESHFDIQYYNILELAGISPDHDETSIHNQFLNDGIENVINALLVYEKKEIAVLGFSIGGTIAWKASLKGLKVSKLIAVSSTRLRFETEVPNCKIKLYFGEKDLNKPDSKWFSDLKVSGEILENENHQLYLQQKNAFAICNNLR
;
A
#
# COMPACT_ATOMS: atom_id res chain seq x y z
N MET A 1 22.39 -14.60 -6.61
CA MET A 1 21.92 -13.20 -6.72
C MET A 1 21.11 -12.88 -5.46
N SER A 2 21.24 -11.68 -4.90
CA SER A 2 20.41 -11.25 -3.76
C SER A 2 18.97 -10.98 -4.23
N LYS A 3 17.98 -11.36 -3.44
CA LYS A 3 16.57 -11.07 -3.74
C LYS A 3 16.33 -9.55 -3.73
N PRO A 4 15.49 -9.00 -4.63
CA PRO A 4 15.04 -7.61 -4.54
C PRO A 4 14.33 -7.35 -3.20
N ARG A 5 14.48 -6.15 -2.65
CA ARG A 5 13.83 -5.75 -1.40
C ARG A 5 12.38 -5.34 -1.66
N LEU A 6 11.44 -5.88 -0.88
CA LEU A 6 10.02 -5.53 -0.90
C LEU A 6 9.61 -4.98 0.46
N VAL A 7 9.15 -3.73 0.49
CA VAL A 7 8.53 -3.14 1.66
C VAL A 7 7.03 -3.36 1.62
N ILE A 8 6.45 -3.84 2.71
CA ILE A 8 5.01 -4.01 2.88
C ILE A 8 4.49 -2.95 3.86
N LEU A 9 3.51 -2.16 3.40
CA LEU A 9 2.81 -1.16 4.19
C LEU A 9 1.33 -1.57 4.34
N PRO A 10 0.88 -1.96 5.55
CA PRO A 10 -0.47 -2.47 5.78
C PRO A 10 -1.53 -1.37 5.77
N ASP A 11 -2.78 -1.75 6.04
CA ASP A 11 -3.87 -0.83 6.36
C ASP A 11 -3.81 -0.31 7.82
N LEU A 12 -4.87 0.37 8.25
CA LEU A 12 -4.99 0.94 9.60
C LEU A 12 -4.89 -0.11 10.73
N PHE A 13 -5.21 -1.37 10.42
CA PHE A 13 -5.22 -2.48 11.38
C PHE A 13 -3.95 -3.35 11.28
N GLY A 14 -2.95 -2.88 10.53
CA GLY A 14 -1.71 -3.59 10.29
C GLY A 14 -0.97 -4.05 11.54
N GLY A 15 -0.90 -3.24 12.60
CA GLY A 15 -0.33 -3.63 13.91
C GLY A 15 0.83 -4.64 13.87
N LYS A 16 0.80 -5.65 14.76
CA LYS A 16 1.86 -6.65 14.95
C LYS A 16 1.89 -7.81 13.94
N SER A 17 1.53 -7.56 12.67
CA SER A 17 1.39 -8.55 11.59
C SER A 17 0.05 -9.31 11.64
N PRO A 18 -0.95 -8.91 10.85
CA PRO A 18 -2.26 -9.55 10.84
C PRO A 18 -2.21 -10.85 10.03
N GLU A 19 -3.04 -11.84 10.39
CA GLU A 19 -3.03 -13.18 9.77
C GLU A 19 -3.13 -13.15 8.24
N TRP A 20 -3.92 -12.23 7.69
CA TRP A 20 -4.11 -12.08 6.24
C TRP A 20 -2.82 -11.73 5.51
N LEU A 21 -1.85 -11.10 6.19
CA LEU A 21 -0.57 -10.74 5.57
C LEU A 21 0.26 -11.99 5.23
N HIS A 22 0.04 -13.09 5.96
CA HIS A 22 0.68 -14.37 5.67
C HIS A 22 0.32 -14.90 4.28
N TYR A 23 -0.86 -14.56 3.74
CA TYR A 23 -1.23 -14.94 2.38
C TYR A 23 -0.33 -14.30 1.32
N TYR A 24 0.28 -13.15 1.63
CA TYR A 24 1.20 -12.45 0.73
C TYR A 24 2.64 -12.88 0.98
N THR A 25 3.08 -12.87 2.25
CA THR A 25 4.50 -13.11 2.57
C THR A 25 4.97 -14.50 2.19
N THR A 26 4.18 -15.54 2.45
CA THR A 26 4.49 -16.93 2.05
C THR A 26 4.66 -17.10 0.55
N ILE A 27 3.92 -16.32 -0.24
CA ILE A 27 4.04 -16.34 -1.70
C ILE A 27 5.30 -15.60 -2.17
N LEU A 28 5.56 -14.44 -1.58
CA LEU A 28 6.54 -13.49 -2.07
C LEU A 28 7.95 -13.70 -1.49
N GLU A 29 8.09 -14.37 -0.34
CA GLU A 29 9.38 -14.56 0.34
C GLU A 29 10.39 -15.35 -0.49
N SER A 30 9.91 -16.20 -1.42
CA SER A 30 10.77 -16.92 -2.35
C SER A 30 11.41 -16.01 -3.41
N HIS A 31 10.82 -14.83 -3.67
CA HIS A 31 11.23 -13.88 -4.72
C HIS A 31 11.82 -12.59 -4.14
N PHE A 32 11.43 -12.19 -2.94
CA PHE A 32 11.79 -10.91 -2.32
C PHE A 32 12.45 -11.07 -0.95
N ASP A 33 13.31 -10.11 -0.59
CA ASP A 33 13.69 -9.83 0.79
C ASP A 33 12.62 -8.90 1.39
N ILE A 34 11.75 -9.44 2.23
CA ILE A 34 10.54 -8.75 2.69
C ILE A 34 10.82 -7.98 3.98
N GLN A 35 10.53 -6.68 3.96
CA GLN A 35 10.46 -5.81 5.13
C GLN A 35 9.01 -5.40 5.37
N TYR A 36 8.50 -5.67 6.56
CA TYR A 36 7.21 -5.15 7.03
C TYR A 36 7.43 -3.94 7.94
N TYR A 37 6.60 -2.90 7.81
CA TYR A 37 6.58 -1.78 8.74
C TYR A 37 5.22 -1.67 9.44
N ASN A 38 5.25 -1.58 10.77
CA ASN A 38 4.09 -1.18 11.54
C ASN A 38 3.87 0.32 11.39
N ILE A 39 2.98 0.72 10.49
CA ILE A 39 2.74 2.13 10.15
C ILE A 39 2.11 2.93 11.30
N LEU A 40 1.48 2.28 12.29
CA LEU A 40 1.00 2.96 13.50
C LEU A 40 2.17 3.43 14.35
N GLU A 41 3.16 2.57 14.56
CA GLU A 41 4.39 2.91 15.29
C GLU A 41 5.16 4.02 14.57
N LEU A 42 5.32 3.92 13.25
CA LEU A 42 6.00 4.95 12.46
C LEU A 42 5.24 6.28 12.45
N ALA A 43 3.91 6.24 12.56
CA ALA A 43 3.09 7.44 12.63
C ALA A 43 3.08 8.09 14.02
N GLY A 44 3.56 7.40 15.06
CA GLY A 44 3.41 7.82 16.46
C GLY A 44 1.99 7.66 17.00
N ILE A 45 1.19 6.78 16.38
CA ILE A 45 -0.21 6.53 16.73
C ILE A 45 -0.30 5.34 17.66
N SER A 46 -0.95 5.53 18.80
CA SER A 46 -1.28 4.42 19.69
C SER A 46 -2.43 3.60 19.11
N PRO A 47 -2.37 2.25 19.15
CA PRO A 47 -3.50 1.43 18.74
C PRO A 47 -4.74 1.79 19.56
N ASP A 48 -5.79 2.22 18.88
CA ASP A 48 -7.11 2.54 19.44
C ASP A 48 -8.13 1.49 18.93
N HIS A 49 -9.26 1.34 19.62
CA HIS A 49 -10.36 0.50 19.15
C HIS A 49 -11.29 1.22 18.16
N ASP A 50 -11.18 2.55 18.05
CA ASP A 50 -11.95 3.34 17.08
C ASP A 50 -11.16 3.60 15.78
N GLU A 51 -11.64 3.03 14.67
CA GLU A 51 -11.11 3.25 13.32
C GLU A 51 -11.14 4.73 12.94
N THR A 52 -12.18 5.46 13.33
CA THR A 52 -12.35 6.88 12.98
C THR A 52 -11.27 7.72 13.63
N SER A 53 -10.99 7.47 14.91
CA SER A 53 -9.89 8.06 15.67
C SER A 53 -8.54 7.81 14.99
N ILE A 54 -8.21 6.55 14.67
CA ILE A 54 -6.95 6.21 14.01
C ILE A 54 -6.83 6.89 12.64
N HIS A 55 -7.90 6.83 11.84
CA HIS A 55 -7.92 7.46 10.53
C HIS A 55 -7.67 8.97 10.62
N ASN A 56 -8.32 9.66 11.56
CA ASN A 56 -8.12 11.10 11.77
C ASN A 56 -6.68 11.42 12.20
N GLN A 57 -6.06 10.58 13.03
CA GLN A 57 -4.65 10.75 13.41
C GLN A 57 -3.71 10.56 12.20
N PHE A 58 -4.00 9.64 11.28
CA PHE A 58 -3.25 9.56 10.02
C PHE A 58 -3.39 10.81 9.15
N LEU A 59 -4.58 11.42 9.12
CA LEU A 59 -4.80 12.66 8.39
C LEU A 59 -4.11 13.86 9.06
N ASN A 60 -4.04 13.87 10.39
CA ASN A 60 -3.38 14.87 11.21
C ASN A 60 -1.92 14.47 11.45
N ASP A 61 -1.12 14.51 10.38
CA ASP A 61 0.34 14.28 10.36
C ASP A 61 0.82 12.82 10.37
N GLY A 62 -0.01 11.83 10.74
CA GLY A 62 0.44 10.44 10.79
C GLY A 62 0.98 9.91 9.46
N ILE A 63 0.34 10.24 8.33
CA ILE A 63 0.86 9.90 6.98
C ILE A 63 2.25 10.50 6.75
N GLU A 64 2.43 11.77 7.13
CA GLU A 64 3.68 12.50 6.94
C GLU A 64 4.81 11.90 7.78
N ASN A 65 4.51 11.52 9.02
CA ASN A 65 5.45 10.86 9.92
C ASN A 65 5.95 9.53 9.32
N VAL A 66 5.06 8.70 8.79
CA VAL A 66 5.46 7.44 8.13
C VAL A 66 6.34 7.71 6.91
N ILE A 67 5.97 8.69 6.06
CA ILE A 67 6.78 9.04 4.89
C ILE A 67 8.20 9.45 5.30
N ASN A 68 8.33 10.31 6.31
CA ASN A 68 9.64 10.76 6.80
C ASN A 68 10.47 9.60 7.36
N ALA A 69 9.85 8.68 8.11
CA ALA A 69 10.52 7.48 8.59
C ALA A 69 11.02 6.59 7.44
N LEU A 70 10.20 6.36 6.40
CA LEU A 70 10.58 5.56 5.23
C LEU A 70 11.75 6.19 4.47
N LEU A 71 11.75 7.51 4.28
CA LEU A 71 12.87 8.23 3.65
C LEU A 71 14.17 8.12 4.45
N VAL A 72 14.08 7.97 5.77
CA VAL A 72 15.24 7.73 6.64
C VAL A 72 15.70 6.28 6.56
N TYR A 73 14.79 5.31 6.61
CA TYR A 73 15.15 3.89 6.72
C TYR A 73 15.56 3.26 5.38
N GLU A 74 14.89 3.62 4.29
CA GLU A 74 15.09 2.98 2.99
C GLU A 74 15.95 3.87 2.08
N LYS A 75 17.27 3.61 2.10
CA LYS A 75 18.26 4.37 1.32
C LYS A 75 18.52 3.83 -0.09
N LYS A 76 18.11 2.58 -0.34
CA LYS A 76 18.27 1.89 -1.61
C LYS A 76 16.94 1.86 -2.34
N GLU A 77 16.98 1.51 -3.63
CA GLU A 77 15.77 1.28 -4.39
C GLU A 77 15.03 0.04 -3.86
N ILE A 78 13.71 0.15 -3.70
CA ILE A 78 12.84 -0.90 -3.16
C ILE A 78 11.60 -1.11 -4.04
N ALA A 79 10.99 -2.28 -3.97
CA ALA A 79 9.59 -2.44 -4.36
C ALA A 79 8.69 -2.18 -3.14
N VAL A 80 7.45 -1.73 -3.36
CA VAL A 80 6.48 -1.48 -2.29
C VAL A 80 5.14 -2.15 -2.60
N LEU A 81 4.61 -2.89 -1.63
CA LEU A 81 3.23 -3.40 -1.62
C LEU A 81 2.47 -2.71 -0.48
N GLY A 82 1.55 -1.82 -0.85
CA GLY A 82 0.77 -1.02 0.08
C GLY A 82 -0.72 -1.36 0.05
N PHE A 83 -1.33 -1.48 1.23
CA PHE A 83 -2.75 -1.79 1.39
C PHE A 83 -3.48 -0.62 1.99
N SER A 84 -4.66 -0.27 1.45
CA SER A 84 -5.46 0.84 1.96
C SER A 84 -4.59 2.11 2.14
N ILE A 85 -4.57 2.71 3.33
CA ILE A 85 -3.74 3.88 3.63
C ILE A 85 -2.24 3.67 3.35
N GLY A 86 -1.72 2.45 3.52
CA GLY A 86 -0.32 2.11 3.27
C GLY A 86 0.09 2.31 1.80
N GLY A 87 -0.82 2.08 0.85
CA GLY A 87 -0.53 2.36 -0.56
C GLY A 87 -0.53 3.86 -0.87
N THR A 88 -1.32 4.67 -0.16
CA THR A 88 -1.28 6.14 -0.27
C THR A 88 -0.02 6.72 0.36
N ILE A 89 0.42 6.16 1.48
CA ILE A 89 1.74 6.48 2.06
C ILE A 89 2.84 6.16 1.06
N ALA A 90 2.83 4.97 0.44
CA ALA A 90 3.82 4.59 -0.58
C ALA A 90 3.83 5.56 -1.77
N TRP A 91 2.64 5.96 -2.24
CA TRP A 91 2.48 6.89 -3.36
C TRP A 91 3.13 8.24 -3.05
N LYS A 92 2.76 8.81 -1.90
CA LYS A 92 3.28 10.10 -1.44
C LYS A 92 4.77 10.04 -1.12
N ALA A 93 5.24 8.98 -0.48
CA ALA A 93 6.67 8.80 -0.21
C ALA A 93 7.49 8.76 -1.51
N SER A 94 6.97 8.07 -2.53
CA SER A 94 7.61 8.02 -3.85
C SER A 94 7.68 9.40 -4.52
N LEU A 95 6.61 10.20 -4.43
CA LEU A 95 6.61 11.60 -4.89
C LEU A 95 7.62 12.46 -4.11
N LYS A 96 7.86 12.17 -2.84
CA LYS A 96 8.85 12.85 -1.98
C LYS A 96 10.28 12.31 -2.11
N GLY A 97 10.55 11.47 -3.11
CA GLY A 97 11.91 11.03 -3.43
C GLY A 97 12.32 9.69 -2.83
N LEU A 98 11.39 8.92 -2.24
CA LEU A 98 11.65 7.53 -1.91
C LEU A 98 11.93 6.76 -3.22
N LYS A 99 13.07 6.06 -3.28
CA LYS A 99 13.48 5.31 -4.48
C LYS A 99 12.66 4.04 -4.62
N VAL A 100 11.57 4.10 -5.39
CA VAL A 100 10.69 2.95 -5.61
C VAL A 100 10.80 2.46 -7.05
N SER A 101 11.14 1.19 -7.24
CA SER A 101 11.18 0.54 -8.56
C SER A 101 9.79 0.15 -9.05
N LYS A 102 8.97 -0.37 -8.13
CA LYS A 102 7.59 -0.83 -8.38
C LYS A 102 6.71 -0.53 -7.16
N LEU A 103 5.60 0.17 -7.37
CA LEU A 103 4.56 0.44 -6.39
C LEU A 103 3.33 -0.39 -6.73
N ILE A 104 2.89 -1.21 -5.79
CA ILE A 104 1.66 -1.99 -5.88
C ILE A 104 0.74 -1.50 -4.78
N ALA A 105 -0.37 -0.87 -5.17
CA ALA A 105 -1.35 -0.32 -4.25
C ALA A 105 -2.66 -1.11 -4.37
N VAL A 106 -3.08 -1.71 -3.26
CA VAL A 106 -4.28 -2.55 -3.20
C VAL A 106 -5.32 -1.86 -2.33
N SER A 107 -6.48 -1.59 -2.91
CA SER A 107 -7.60 -0.85 -2.31
C SER A 107 -7.16 0.46 -1.65
N SER A 108 -6.19 1.18 -2.22
CA SER A 108 -5.58 2.32 -1.51
C SER A 108 -6.53 3.51 -1.40
N THR A 109 -6.94 3.83 -0.17
CA THR A 109 -7.85 4.94 0.11
C THR A 109 -7.18 6.26 -0.20
N ARG A 110 -7.94 7.27 -0.62
CA ARG A 110 -7.44 8.63 -0.90
C ARG A 110 -6.56 8.80 -2.15
N LEU A 111 -6.14 7.73 -2.84
CA LEU A 111 -5.47 7.88 -4.14
C LEU A 111 -6.31 8.72 -5.12
N ARG A 112 -7.64 8.59 -5.06
CA ARG A 112 -8.60 9.40 -5.84
C ARG A 112 -8.46 10.92 -5.67
N PHE A 113 -7.72 11.40 -4.68
CA PHE A 113 -7.45 12.82 -4.44
C PHE A 113 -6.06 13.25 -4.91
N GLU A 114 -5.19 12.31 -5.29
CA GLU A 114 -3.86 12.64 -5.82
C GLU A 114 -3.97 13.17 -7.25
N THR A 115 -3.10 14.12 -7.59
CA THR A 115 -3.05 14.77 -8.92
C THR A 115 -1.69 14.58 -9.61
N GLU A 116 -0.74 13.96 -8.92
CA GLU A 116 0.59 13.66 -9.40
C GLU A 116 0.86 12.16 -9.32
N VAL A 117 1.71 11.66 -10.22
CA VAL A 117 2.07 10.24 -10.33
C VAL A 117 3.56 10.06 -10.04
N PRO A 118 3.94 9.15 -9.12
CA PRO A 118 5.34 8.89 -8.85
C PRO A 118 6.03 8.26 -10.08
N ASN A 119 7.31 8.60 -10.27
CA ASN A 119 8.13 8.09 -11.36
C ASN A 119 8.61 6.66 -11.07
N CYS A 120 7.68 5.71 -11.02
CA CYS A 120 7.95 4.29 -10.82
C CYS A 120 6.95 3.42 -11.59
N LYS A 121 7.18 2.10 -11.64
CA LYS A 121 6.19 1.18 -12.19
C LYS A 121 5.02 1.06 -11.21
N ILE A 122 3.80 1.34 -11.66
CA ILE A 122 2.61 1.33 -10.79
C ILE A 122 1.67 0.20 -11.21
N LYS A 123 1.15 -0.54 -10.24
CA LYS A 123 0.04 -1.47 -10.42
C LYS A 123 -0.99 -1.23 -9.32
N LEU A 124 -2.23 -0.94 -9.72
CA LEU A 124 -3.32 -0.67 -8.80
C LEU A 124 -4.33 -1.81 -8.83
N TYR A 125 -4.88 -2.17 -7.68
CA TYR A 125 -5.96 -3.14 -7.54
C TYR A 125 -7.08 -2.54 -6.71
N PHE A 126 -8.32 -2.63 -7.18
CA PHE A 126 -9.50 -2.19 -6.42
C PHE A 126 -10.63 -3.20 -6.55
N GLY A 127 -11.49 -3.26 -5.55
CA GLY A 127 -12.73 -4.01 -5.65
C GLY A 127 -13.73 -3.21 -6.46
N GLU A 128 -14.53 -3.88 -7.28
CA GLU A 128 -15.62 -3.26 -8.04
C GLU A 128 -16.54 -2.41 -7.15
N LYS A 129 -16.82 -2.92 -5.94
CA LYS A 129 -17.71 -2.31 -4.94
C LYS A 129 -16.95 -1.45 -3.91
N ASP A 130 -15.65 -1.20 -4.12
CA ASP A 130 -14.88 -0.32 -3.24
C ASP A 130 -15.30 1.15 -3.45
N LEU A 131 -15.92 1.75 -2.44
CA LEU A 131 -16.37 3.15 -2.46
C LEU A 131 -15.20 4.15 -2.47
N ASN A 132 -13.99 3.69 -2.13
CA ASN A 132 -12.80 4.53 -2.10
C ASN A 132 -12.00 4.54 -3.40
N LYS A 133 -12.35 3.69 -4.37
CA LYS A 133 -11.63 3.57 -5.65
C LYS A 133 -11.71 4.87 -6.45
N PRO A 134 -10.64 5.24 -7.20
CA PRO A 134 -10.72 6.34 -8.16
C PRO A 134 -11.75 6.06 -9.26
N ASP A 135 -12.29 7.13 -9.83
CA ASP A 135 -13.17 7.04 -10.99
C ASP A 135 -12.36 6.91 -12.30
N SER A 136 -13.06 6.63 -13.41
CA SER A 136 -12.43 6.48 -14.72
C SER A 136 -11.71 7.75 -15.17
N LYS A 137 -12.20 8.93 -14.75
CA LYS A 137 -11.57 10.21 -15.05
C LYS A 137 -10.19 10.31 -14.39
N TRP A 138 -10.07 9.94 -13.12
CA TRP A 138 -8.80 9.95 -12.40
C TRP A 138 -7.75 9.06 -13.08
N PHE A 139 -8.12 7.84 -13.46
CA PHE A 139 -7.22 6.93 -14.19
C PHE A 139 -6.78 7.52 -15.54
N SER A 140 -7.71 8.15 -16.27
CA SER A 140 -7.43 8.80 -17.55
C SER A 140 -6.51 10.02 -17.39
N ASP A 141 -6.81 10.90 -16.45
CA ASP A 141 -6.06 12.14 -16.21
C ASP A 141 -4.62 11.84 -15.81
N LEU A 142 -4.43 10.86 -14.92
CA LEU A 142 -3.11 10.44 -14.44
C LEU A 142 -2.41 9.43 -15.37
N LYS A 143 -3.10 8.92 -16.39
CA LYS A 143 -2.58 7.89 -17.31
C LYS A 143 -2.08 6.64 -16.57
N VAL A 144 -2.79 6.25 -15.52
CA VAL A 144 -2.52 5.04 -14.74
C VAL A 144 -3.63 4.03 -15.02
N SER A 145 -3.28 2.76 -15.12
CA SER A 145 -4.25 1.66 -15.21
C SER A 145 -4.39 0.95 -13.87
N GLY A 146 -5.61 0.54 -13.53
CA GLY A 146 -5.91 -0.32 -12.39
C GLY A 146 -6.61 -1.60 -12.83
N GLU A 147 -6.48 -2.64 -12.01
CA GLU A 147 -7.23 -3.88 -12.12
C GLU A 147 -8.42 -3.83 -11.16
N ILE A 148 -9.62 -4.07 -11.69
CA ILE A 148 -10.86 -4.10 -10.90
C ILE A 148 -11.23 -5.55 -10.68
N LEU A 149 -11.29 -5.97 -9.42
CA LEU A 149 -11.72 -7.31 -9.03
C LEU A 149 -13.26 -7.32 -8.88
N GLU A 150 -13.92 -8.09 -9.73
CA GLU A 150 -15.38 -8.21 -9.76
C GLU A 150 -15.94 -8.68 -8.41
N ASN A 151 -17.07 -8.11 -8.01
CA ASN A 151 -17.78 -8.43 -6.77
C ASN A 151 -17.01 -8.20 -5.45
N GLU A 152 -15.77 -7.73 -5.51
CA GLU A 152 -14.95 -7.44 -4.32
C GLU A 152 -15.22 -6.03 -3.76
N ASN A 153 -15.04 -5.86 -2.46
CA ASN A 153 -15.18 -4.60 -1.75
C ASN A 153 -13.80 -4.02 -1.36
N HIS A 154 -13.78 -3.01 -0.48
CA HIS A 154 -12.55 -2.40 0.00
C HIS A 154 -11.56 -3.40 0.61
N GLN A 155 -12.07 -4.36 1.40
CA GLN A 155 -11.29 -5.36 2.12
C GLN A 155 -10.90 -6.58 1.26
N LEU A 156 -10.89 -6.45 -0.07
CA LEU A 156 -10.52 -7.52 -1.00
C LEU A 156 -9.19 -8.19 -0.65
N TYR A 157 -8.26 -7.43 -0.07
CA TYR A 157 -6.92 -7.89 0.23
C TYR A 157 -6.85 -8.84 1.42
N LEU A 158 -7.92 -8.95 2.21
CA LEU A 158 -8.03 -9.93 3.30
C LEU A 158 -8.32 -11.34 2.78
N GLN A 159 -8.75 -11.48 1.51
CA GLN A 159 -9.13 -12.76 0.93
C GLN A 159 -7.91 -13.46 0.33
N GLN A 160 -7.65 -14.71 0.74
CA GLN A 160 -6.52 -15.50 0.25
C GLN A 160 -6.52 -15.65 -1.29
N LYS A 161 -7.71 -15.83 -1.91
CA LYS A 161 -7.83 -15.93 -3.38
C LYS A 161 -7.31 -14.68 -4.10
N ASN A 162 -7.56 -13.50 -3.53
CA ASN A 162 -7.14 -12.23 -4.12
C ASN A 162 -5.66 -11.99 -3.87
N ALA A 163 -5.17 -12.34 -2.68
CA ALA A 163 -3.74 -12.32 -2.37
C ALA A 163 -2.95 -13.16 -3.38
N PHE A 164 -3.42 -14.37 -3.71
CA PHE A 164 -2.80 -15.22 -4.72
C PHE A 164 -2.80 -14.57 -6.12
N ALA A 165 -3.93 -14.03 -6.56
CA ALA A 165 -4.03 -13.35 -7.86
C ALA A 165 -3.09 -12.13 -7.95
N ILE A 166 -3.09 -11.27 -6.93
CA ILE A 166 -2.23 -10.09 -6.83
C ILE A 166 -0.75 -10.49 -6.85
N CYS A 167 -0.37 -11.49 -6.04
CA CYS A 167 1.00 -11.96 -5.93
C CYS A 167 1.52 -12.64 -7.21
N ASN A 168 0.70 -13.34 -7.98
CA ASN A 168 1.15 -13.94 -9.24
C ASN A 168 1.54 -12.88 -10.29
N ASN A 169 0.93 -11.69 -10.23
CA ASN A 169 1.30 -10.56 -11.09
C ASN A 169 2.51 -9.75 -10.55
N LEU A 170 3.01 -10.11 -9.37
CA LEU A 170 4.16 -9.51 -8.70
C LEU A 170 5.47 -10.25 -8.97
N ARG A 171 5.40 -11.57 -9.21
CA ARG A 171 6.53 -12.47 -9.50
C ARG A 171 7.23 -12.13 -10.82
#